data_AF-A0A7Y5PDQ4-F1
#
_entry.id   AF-A0A7Y5PDQ4-F1
#
_cell.length_a   1.000
_cell.length_b   1.000
_cell.length_c   1.000
_cell.angle_alpha   90.00
_cell.angle_beta   90.00
_cell.angle_gamma   90.00
#
_symmetry.space_group_name_H-M   'P 1'
#
loop_
_entity.id
_entity.type
_entity.pdbx_description
1 polymer ?
#
loop_
_entity_poly.entity_id
_entity_poly.type
_entity_poly.pdbx_seq_one_letter_code
_entity_poly.pdbx_strand_id
1 'polypeptide(L)'
;MARSLVPVLSLAALLAACSHNSTTAGSTIEPGAANASVASGRDGRGPGGRGGMGGFGRADQALLRGITLSADQQQRVDSIRAGYRAQMDQMRQQEQNGGDRDAARSQMRTMMEKQLAEIRAVLTPDQQTQFDQNVAEMRSRIQQGGRPGGAPPM
;
A
#
# COMPACT_ATOMS: atom_id res chain seq x y z
N MET A 1 44.95 5.84 29.56
CA MET A 1 44.47 4.86 30.56
C MET A 1 42.98 5.14 30.74
N ALA A 2 42.00 4.25 30.59
CA ALA A 2 41.97 2.81 30.78
C ALA A 2 41.05 2.12 29.75
N ARG A 3 41.40 0.87 29.42
CA ARG A 3 40.60 -0.14 28.72
C ARG A 3 39.76 -0.91 29.75
N SER A 4 38.57 -1.37 29.38
CA SER A 4 37.86 -2.59 29.85
C SER A 4 36.34 -2.39 29.73
N LEU A 5 35.46 -3.38 29.55
CA LEU A 5 35.50 -4.82 29.29
C LEU A 5 34.06 -5.19 28.87
N VAL A 6 33.93 -6.12 27.92
CA VAL A 6 32.66 -6.77 27.53
C VAL A 6 32.22 -7.74 28.65
N PRO A 7 30.91 -8.05 28.78
CA PRO A 7 30.55 -9.46 28.58
C PRO A 7 29.27 -9.68 27.75
N VAL A 8 29.40 -10.67 26.88
CA VAL A 8 28.39 -11.46 26.19
C VAL A 8 27.43 -12.09 27.20
N LEU A 9 26.12 -12.08 26.92
CA LEU A 9 25.17 -13.04 27.49
C LEU A 9 24.09 -13.36 26.45
N SER A 10 24.24 -14.53 25.85
CA SER A 10 23.27 -15.28 25.07
C SER A 10 22.05 -15.68 25.91
N LEU A 11 20.85 -15.70 25.32
CA LEU A 11 19.82 -16.72 25.59
C LEU A 11 18.70 -16.56 24.55
N ALA A 12 18.54 -17.52 23.64
CA ALA A 12 17.56 -18.63 23.71
C ALA A 12 16.51 -18.45 22.61
N ALA A 13 16.73 -19.19 21.53
CA ALA A 13 15.70 -19.57 20.58
C ALA A 13 14.62 -20.39 21.30
N LEU A 14 13.35 -20.08 21.05
CA LEU A 14 12.23 -20.95 21.42
C LEU A 14 11.43 -21.33 20.16
N LEU A 15 11.43 -22.65 19.94
CA LEU A 15 10.61 -23.42 19.01
C LEU A 15 9.11 -23.14 19.15
N ALA A 16 8.37 -23.23 18.04
CA ALA A 16 7.19 -24.11 17.92
C ALA A 16 6.69 -24.15 16.46
N ALA A 17 7.02 -25.26 15.77
CA ALA A 17 6.31 -25.73 14.58
C ALA A 17 5.31 -26.80 15.03
N CYS A 18 4.05 -26.72 14.58
CA CYS A 18 3.03 -27.78 14.50
C CYS A 18 1.80 -27.15 13.79
N SER A 19 1.59 -27.34 12.50
CA SER A 19 0.99 -28.51 11.81
C SER A 19 -0.50 -28.33 11.52
N HIS A 20 -0.80 -28.39 10.24
CA HIS A 20 -2.08 -28.39 9.55
C HIS A 20 -3.08 -29.40 10.11
N ASN A 21 -4.36 -29.01 10.18
CA ASN A 21 -5.46 -29.95 10.22
C ASN A 21 -6.53 -29.51 9.22
N SER A 22 -6.55 -30.17 8.06
CA SER A 22 -7.70 -30.18 7.14
C SER A 22 -8.49 -31.45 7.45
N THR A 23 -9.78 -31.34 7.75
CA THR A 23 -10.71 -32.47 7.61
C THR A 23 -12.13 -31.97 7.33
N THR A 24 -12.72 -32.65 6.36
CA THR A 24 -13.97 -32.48 5.64
C THR A 24 -15.16 -33.07 6.41
N ALA A 25 -16.32 -32.40 6.34
CA ALA A 25 -17.67 -33.00 6.39
C ALA A 25 -18.63 -31.89 5.89
N GLY A 26 -19.50 -32.03 4.88
CA GLY A 26 -20.14 -33.21 4.30
C GLY A 26 -21.53 -33.37 4.90
N SER A 27 -22.53 -32.58 4.47
CA SER A 27 -23.97 -32.87 4.68
C SER A 27 -24.87 -32.06 3.75
N THR A 28 -25.56 -32.82 2.89
CA THR A 28 -26.98 -32.72 2.50
C THR A 28 -27.46 -31.53 1.65
N ILE A 29 -27.83 -31.89 0.43
CA ILE A 29 -28.67 -31.14 -0.52
C ILE A 29 -30.14 -31.43 -0.19
N GLU A 30 -30.97 -30.39 -0.09
CA GLU A 30 -32.42 -30.48 -0.30
C GLU A 30 -32.85 -29.51 -1.42
N PRO A 31 -33.70 -29.94 -2.38
CA PRO A 31 -34.30 -29.07 -3.39
C PRO A 31 -35.74 -28.67 -3.00
N GLY A 32 -36.12 -27.41 -3.22
CA GLY A 32 -37.51 -26.99 -2.97
C GLY A 32 -37.88 -25.54 -3.34
N ALA A 33 -38.32 -25.37 -4.59
CA ALA A 33 -39.36 -24.43 -5.10
C ALA A 33 -39.29 -22.90 -4.87
N ALA A 34 -38.94 -22.21 -5.96
CA ALA A 34 -39.69 -21.16 -6.70
C ALA A 34 -40.24 -19.88 -6.00
N ASN A 35 -39.65 -18.76 -6.47
CA ASN A 35 -40.24 -17.47 -6.90
C ASN A 35 -41.22 -16.70 -5.99
N ALA A 36 -40.74 -15.56 -5.51
CA ALA A 36 -41.53 -14.32 -5.47
C ALA A 36 -40.62 -13.11 -5.75
N SER A 37 -40.82 -12.54 -6.93
CA SER A 37 -40.28 -11.25 -7.37
C SER A 37 -40.91 -10.13 -6.53
N VAL A 38 -40.07 -9.37 -5.81
CA VAL A 38 -40.42 -8.03 -5.36
C VAL A 38 -39.30 -7.10 -5.80
N ALA A 39 -39.53 -6.49 -6.97
CA ALA A 39 -38.85 -5.28 -7.36
C ALA A 39 -39.37 -4.14 -6.47
N SER A 40 -38.49 -3.53 -5.70
CA SER A 40 -38.66 -2.15 -5.27
C SER A 40 -37.26 -1.56 -5.06
N GLY A 41 -36.89 -0.71 -6.01
CA GLY A 41 -35.66 0.07 -5.92
C GLY A 41 -35.64 0.93 -4.66
N ARG A 42 -34.44 1.13 -4.15
CA ARG A 42 -34.04 2.34 -3.44
C ARG A 42 -32.53 2.46 -3.51
N ASP A 43 -32.11 3.32 -4.43
CA ASP A 43 -31.20 4.42 -4.17
C ASP A 43 -30.13 4.17 -3.10
N GLY A 44 -28.94 3.82 -3.57
CA GLY A 44 -27.75 3.73 -2.73
C GLY A 44 -26.45 3.72 -3.51
N ARG A 45 -26.42 4.26 -4.74
CA ARG A 45 -25.17 4.53 -5.45
C ARG A 45 -24.56 5.80 -4.85
N GLY A 46 -24.00 5.68 -3.65
CA GLY A 46 -23.22 6.73 -3.01
C GLY A 46 -22.01 7.09 -3.89
N PRO A 47 -21.75 8.38 -4.18
CA PRO A 47 -20.60 8.78 -4.96
C PRO A 47 -19.34 8.71 -4.08
N GLY A 48 -18.45 7.77 -4.37
CA GLY A 48 -17.19 7.65 -3.65
C GLY A 48 -16.61 6.25 -3.68
N GLY A 49 -16.41 5.70 -4.88
CA GLY A 49 -15.75 4.41 -5.03
C GLY A 49 -14.39 4.42 -4.34
N ARG A 50 -14.23 3.54 -3.33
CA ARG A 50 -13.00 2.82 -2.94
C ARG A 50 -11.70 3.39 -3.52
N GLY A 51 -11.34 4.62 -3.13
CA GLY A 51 -10.04 5.22 -3.40
C GLY A 51 -9.04 5.03 -2.25
N GLY A 52 -9.51 4.49 -1.12
CA GLY A 52 -8.70 4.26 0.06
C GLY A 52 -8.01 2.90 0.02
N MET A 53 -6.75 2.88 0.46
CA MET A 53 -5.92 1.69 0.75
C MET A 53 -5.07 1.12 -0.40
N GLY A 54 -5.50 1.18 -1.66
CA GLY A 54 -4.82 0.46 -2.75
C GLY A 54 -3.85 1.27 -3.62
N GLY A 55 -3.99 2.60 -3.66
CA GLY A 55 -3.30 3.44 -4.66
C GLY A 55 -1.82 3.69 -4.37
N PHE A 56 -1.47 3.91 -3.10
CA PHE A 56 -0.11 4.33 -2.72
C PHE A 56 0.90 3.19 -2.78
N GLY A 57 0.55 2.02 -2.22
CA GLY A 57 1.41 0.83 -2.24
C GLY A 57 1.48 0.13 -3.60
N ARG A 58 0.74 0.62 -4.60
CA ARG A 58 0.89 0.22 -6.01
C ARG A 58 1.64 1.26 -6.83
N ALA A 59 1.54 2.53 -6.45
CA ALA A 59 2.31 3.60 -7.08
C ALA A 59 3.82 3.41 -6.87
N ASP A 60 4.25 3.08 -5.66
CA ASP A 60 5.67 2.83 -5.35
C ASP A 60 6.24 1.60 -6.09
N GLN A 61 5.45 0.53 -6.26
CA GLN A 61 5.83 -0.63 -7.06
C GLN A 61 6.03 -0.27 -8.53
N ALA A 62 5.17 0.59 -9.08
CA ALA A 62 5.31 1.06 -10.46
C ALA A 62 6.60 1.88 -10.67
N LEU A 63 7.05 2.61 -9.63
CA LEU A 63 8.27 3.42 -9.70
C LEU A 63 9.57 2.60 -9.69
N LEU A 64 9.53 1.41 -9.08
CA LEU A 64 10.67 0.48 -9.08
C LEU A 64 10.62 -0.51 -10.26
N ARG A 65 9.70 -0.34 -11.21
CA ARG A 65 9.61 -1.21 -12.39
C ARG A 65 10.92 -1.16 -13.19
N GLY A 66 11.49 -2.33 -13.47
CA GLY A 66 12.76 -2.45 -14.18
C GLY A 66 14.00 -2.20 -13.33
N ILE A 67 13.84 -2.03 -12.01
CA ILE A 67 14.94 -1.85 -11.06
C ILE A 67 15.06 -3.12 -10.22
N THR A 68 16.17 -3.84 -10.37
CA THR A 68 16.51 -4.96 -9.50
C THR A 68 17.20 -4.43 -8.25
N LEU A 69 16.56 -4.57 -7.10
CA LEU A 69 17.13 -4.18 -5.81
C LEU A 69 18.00 -5.29 -5.23
N SER A 70 19.11 -4.92 -4.58
CA SER A 70 19.84 -5.85 -3.71
C SER A 70 19.04 -6.17 -2.44
N ALA A 71 19.43 -7.21 -1.70
CA ALA A 71 18.79 -7.55 -0.43
C ALA A 71 18.80 -6.37 0.57
N ASP A 72 19.95 -5.70 0.69
CA ASP A 72 20.10 -4.54 1.58
C ASP A 72 19.23 -3.36 1.14
N GLN A 73 19.14 -3.10 -0.17
CA GLN A 73 18.28 -2.04 -0.71
C GLN A 73 16.81 -2.35 -0.46
N GLN A 74 16.41 -3.61 -0.67
CA GLN A 74 15.06 -4.07 -0.42
C GLN A 74 14.66 -3.87 1.05
N GLN A 75 15.51 -4.27 2.00
CA GLN A 75 15.27 -4.06 3.42
C GLN A 75 15.10 -2.57 3.78
N ARG A 76 15.95 -1.70 3.23
CA ARG A 76 15.84 -0.25 3.47
C ARG A 76 14.56 0.33 2.88
N VAL A 77 14.21 -0.03 1.65
CA VAL A 77 12.97 0.40 0.99
C VAL A 77 11.74 -0.06 1.78
N ASP A 78 11.74 -1.30 2.28
CA ASP A 78 10.62 -1.82 3.07
C ASP A 78 10.50 -1.12 4.43
N SER A 79 11.62 -0.80 5.07
CA SER A 79 11.62 0.02 6.29
C SER A 79 11.05 1.42 6.04
N ILE A 80 11.45 2.07 4.95
CA ILE A 80 10.92 3.38 4.54
C ILE A 80 9.40 3.26 4.35
N ARG A 81 8.95 2.29 3.55
CA ARG A 81 7.52 2.05 3.29
C ARG A 81 6.72 1.81 4.57
N ALA A 82 7.24 1.02 5.50
CA ALA A 82 6.56 0.74 6.77
C ALA A 82 6.35 2.04 7.58
N GLY A 83 7.37 2.89 7.65
CA GLY A 83 7.28 4.19 8.33
C GLY A 83 6.21 5.10 7.74
N TYR A 84 6.19 5.24 6.40
CA TYR A 84 5.18 6.05 5.73
C TYR A 84 3.78 5.45 5.81
N ARG A 85 3.63 4.12 5.74
CA ARG A 85 2.32 3.44 5.95
C ARG A 85 1.74 3.77 7.32
N ALA A 86 2.54 3.74 8.38
CA ALA A 86 2.06 4.09 9.71
C ALA A 86 1.59 5.55 9.81
N GLN A 87 2.33 6.50 9.24
CA GLN A 87 1.95 7.92 9.22
C GLN A 87 0.67 8.15 8.42
N MET A 88 0.53 7.45 7.30
CA MET A 88 -0.67 7.46 6.47
C MET A 88 -1.89 6.94 7.22
N ASP A 89 -1.73 5.88 8.01
CA ASP A 89 -2.81 5.30 8.79
C ASP A 89 -3.30 6.27 9.87
N GLN A 90 -2.36 6.95 10.55
CA GLN A 90 -2.66 7.99 11.52
C GLN A 90 -3.42 9.16 10.90
N MET A 91 -2.97 9.66 9.75
CA MET A 91 -3.64 10.75 9.05
C MET A 91 -5.06 10.35 8.61
N ARG A 92 -5.23 9.12 8.09
CA ARG A 92 -6.58 8.63 7.72
C ARG A 92 -7.50 8.54 8.92
N GLN A 93 -7.00 8.17 10.10
CA GLN A 93 -7.81 8.16 11.34
C GLN A 93 -8.22 9.59 11.73
N GLN A 94 -7.31 10.56 11.62
CA GLN A 94 -7.61 11.97 11.90
C GLN A 94 -8.66 12.53 10.93
N GLU A 95 -8.57 12.22 9.64
CA GLU A 95 -9.58 12.61 8.64
C GLU A 95 -10.95 12.01 8.94
N GLN A 96 -11.00 10.73 9.35
CA GLN A 96 -12.25 10.05 9.73
C GLN A 96 -12.92 10.69 10.97
N ASN A 97 -12.13 11.29 11.85
CA ASN A 97 -12.59 11.97 13.05
C ASN A 97 -13.00 13.45 12.81
N GLY A 98 -13.24 13.83 11.56
CA GLY A 98 -13.68 15.18 11.19
C GLY A 98 -12.54 16.18 10.95
N GLY A 99 -11.32 15.70 10.68
CA GLY A 99 -10.18 16.55 10.35
C GLY A 99 -10.32 17.34 9.05
N ASP A 100 -9.50 18.39 8.91
CA ASP A 100 -9.44 19.22 7.69
C ASP A 100 -8.86 18.43 6.51
N ARG A 101 -9.69 18.23 5.48
CA ARG A 101 -9.36 17.47 4.27
C ARG A 101 -8.31 18.16 3.41
N ASP A 102 -8.27 19.49 3.37
CA ASP A 102 -7.31 20.20 2.53
C ASP A 102 -5.92 20.22 3.18
N ALA A 103 -5.88 20.35 4.51
CA ALA A 103 -4.66 20.13 5.28
C ALA A 103 -4.12 18.71 5.08
N ALA A 104 -4.99 17.70 5.20
CA ALA A 104 -4.61 16.30 5.01
C ALA A 104 -4.10 16.01 3.58
N ARG A 105 -4.75 16.55 2.54
CA ARG A 105 -4.25 16.46 1.16
C ARG A 105 -2.88 17.12 0.96
N SER A 106 -2.62 18.24 1.62
CA SER A 106 -1.32 18.90 1.55
C SER A 106 -0.24 18.05 2.21
N GLN A 107 -0.50 17.57 3.42
CA GLN A 107 0.38 16.69 4.18
C GLN A 107 0.68 15.39 3.42
N MET A 108 -0.35 14.81 2.79
CA MET A 108 -0.25 13.65 1.92
C MET A 108 0.76 13.85 0.77
N ARG A 109 0.69 14.99 0.09
CA ARG A 109 1.63 15.31 -1.01
C ARG A 109 3.06 15.41 -0.51
N THR A 110 3.28 16.13 0.59
CA THR A 110 4.60 16.27 1.19
C THR A 110 5.17 14.92 1.65
N MET A 111 4.34 14.06 2.25
CA MET A 111 4.75 12.70 2.64
C MET A 111 5.18 11.87 1.43
N MET A 112 4.42 11.92 0.33
CA MET A 112 4.81 11.24 -0.91
C MET A 112 6.14 11.73 -1.44
N GLU A 113 6.34 13.05 -1.53
CA GLU A 113 7.59 13.61 -2.04
C GLU A 113 8.80 13.18 -1.21
N LYS A 114 8.65 13.17 0.12
CA LYS A 114 9.70 12.69 1.03
C LYS A 114 9.97 11.20 0.87
N GLN A 115 8.92 10.38 0.82
CA GLN A 115 9.07 8.94 0.61
C GLN A 115 9.80 8.63 -0.71
N LEU A 116 9.48 9.34 -1.79
CA LEU A 116 10.14 9.19 -3.08
C LEU A 116 11.62 9.57 -3.02
N ALA A 117 11.95 10.68 -2.36
CA ALA A 117 13.32 11.11 -2.18
C ALA A 117 14.15 10.11 -1.37
N GLU A 118 13.58 9.57 -0.29
CA GLU A 118 14.24 8.55 0.54
C GLU A 118 14.45 7.23 -0.21
N ILE A 119 13.45 6.77 -0.97
CA ILE A 119 13.60 5.57 -1.81
C ILE A 119 14.70 5.80 -2.85
N ARG A 120 14.70 6.95 -3.54
CA ARG A 120 15.71 7.29 -4.54
C ARG A 120 17.12 7.30 -3.96
N ALA A 121 17.30 7.75 -2.71
CA ALA A 121 18.59 7.79 -2.03
C ALA A 121 19.16 6.40 -1.70
N VAL A 122 18.35 5.35 -1.67
CA VAL A 122 18.80 3.96 -1.47
C VAL A 122 19.33 3.33 -2.77
N LEU A 123 18.95 3.89 -3.92
CA LEU A 123 19.28 3.36 -5.23
C LEU A 123 20.69 3.76 -5.68
N THR A 124 21.33 2.89 -6.48
CA THR A 124 22.58 3.23 -7.16
C THR A 124 22.35 4.31 -8.23
N PRO A 125 23.39 5.02 -8.69
CA PRO A 125 23.24 6.06 -9.73
C PRO A 125 22.53 5.55 -10.99
N ASP A 126 22.83 4.34 -11.43
CA ASP A 126 22.21 3.74 -12.63
C ASP A 126 20.72 3.45 -12.41
N GLN A 127 20.36 2.92 -11.24
CA GLN A 127 18.97 2.65 -10.86
C GLN A 127 18.17 3.94 -10.70
N GLN A 128 18.78 5.02 -10.19
CA GLN A 128 18.12 6.33 -10.07
C GLN A 128 17.66 6.86 -11.42
N THR A 129 18.42 6.62 -12.49
CA THR A 129 18.03 7.05 -13.85
C THR A 129 16.73 6.38 -14.28
N GLN A 130 16.59 5.06 -14.07
CA GLN A 130 15.35 4.34 -14.38
C GLN A 130 14.20 4.77 -13.47
N PHE A 131 14.49 5.05 -12.19
CA PHE A 131 13.50 5.51 -11.22
C PHE A 131 12.94 6.88 -11.64
N ASP A 132 13.79 7.83 -11.99
CA ASP A 132 13.39 9.18 -12.40
C ASP A 132 12.55 9.15 -13.69
N GLN A 133 12.87 8.25 -14.63
CA GLN A 133 12.04 7.99 -15.81
C GLN A 133 10.65 7.47 -15.42
N ASN A 134 10.57 6.49 -14.51
CA ASN A 134 9.29 5.96 -14.05
C ASN A 134 8.46 7.05 -13.32
N VAL A 135 9.10 7.93 -12.54
CA VAL A 135 8.44 9.08 -11.92
C VAL A 135 7.88 10.03 -12.97
N ALA A 136 8.66 10.38 -13.99
CA ALA A 136 8.22 11.26 -15.07
C ALA A 136 7.05 10.64 -15.86
N GLU A 137 7.12 9.35 -16.17
CA GLU A 137 6.07 8.61 -16.85
C GLU A 137 4.78 8.60 -16.04
N MET A 138 4.85 8.31 -14.74
CA MET A 138 3.70 8.35 -13.83
C MET A 138 3.08 9.75 -13.79
N ARG A 139 3.89 10.80 -13.67
CA ARG A 139 3.40 12.20 -13.70
C ARG A 139 2.71 12.51 -15.02
N SER A 140 3.27 12.08 -16.14
CA SER A 140 2.68 12.27 -17.47
C SER A 140 1.32 11.56 -17.59
N ARG A 141 1.22 10.32 -17.10
CA ARG A 141 -0.04 9.55 -17.07
C ARG A 141 -1.11 10.23 -16.24
N ILE A 142 -0.75 10.81 -15.08
CA ILE A 142 -1.68 11.56 -14.24
C ILE A 142 -2.20 12.81 -14.97
N GLN A 143 -1.31 13.55 -15.65
CA GLN A 143 -1.69 14.73 -16.43
C GLN A 143 -2.60 14.38 -17.61
N GLN A 144 -2.36 13.25 -18.28
CA GLN A 144 -3.16 12.77 -19.40
C GLN A 144 -4.50 12.15 -18.98
N GLY A 145 -4.53 11.43 -17.86
CA GLY A 145 -5.71 10.78 -17.28
C GLY A 145 -6.59 11.70 -16.43
N GLY A 146 -6.18 12.96 -16.23
CA GLY A 146 -6.91 13.98 -15.48
C GLY A 146 -8.03 14.69 -16.26
N ARG A 147 -8.41 14.23 -17.46
CA ARG A 147 -9.59 14.74 -18.16
C ARG A 147 -10.88 14.27 -17.45
N PRO A 148 -11.66 15.17 -16.81
CA PRO A 148 -12.89 14.77 -16.15
C PRO A 148 -13.96 14.43 -17.20
N GLY A 149 -14.48 13.19 -17.20
CA GLY A 149 -15.79 12.89 -17.80
C GLY A 149 -15.86 12.46 -19.26
N GLY A 150 -14.92 11.68 -19.80
CA GLY A 150 -15.11 11.01 -21.09
C GLY A 150 -15.85 9.68 -20.93
N ALA A 151 -17.13 9.61 -21.31
CA ALA A 151 -17.89 8.37 -21.42
C ALA A 151 -17.18 7.37 -22.37
N PRO A 152 -17.25 6.05 -22.11
CA PRO A 152 -16.66 5.05 -23.00
C PRO A 152 -17.35 5.09 -24.39
N PRO A 153 -16.61 4.92 -25.50
CA PRO A 153 -17.24 4.69 -26.79
C PRO A 153 -18.04 3.37 -26.75
N MET A 154 -19.29 3.43 -27.21
CA MET A 154 -20.18 2.28 -27.41
C MET A 154 -19.74 1.48 -28.64
#